data_AF-Q6BY10-F1
#
_entry.id   AF-Q6BY10-F1
#
_cell.length_a   1.000
_cell.length_b   1.000
_cell.length_c   1.000
_cell.angle_alpha   90.00
_cell.angle_beta   90.00
_cell.angle_gamma   90.00
#
_symmetry.space_group_name_H-M   'P 1'
#
loop_
_entity.id
_entity.type
_entity.pdbx_description
1 polymer ?
#
loop_
_entity_poly.entity_id
_entity_poly.type
_entity_poly.pdbx_seq_one_letter_code
_entity_poly.pdbx_strand_id
1 'polypeptide(L)'
;MDDIKDKYKHFPQYNELRDLLKHANVKSGRLLKALDSYEYQNDNVRFDFIVENQRGTKFFGIPLFSNRTLLPFIDPQTYQSLDGKTISLTYNNINNYPLPDMDWKWSWDKWYLLMANDVDAQGWLYSVIMFNSTHWKGKYSFGNFVRRRIWVRMRHKSST
;
A
#
# COMPACT_ATOMS: atom_id res chain seq x y z
N MET A 1 13.76 10.09 14.97
CA MET A 1 13.36 10.41 13.57
C MET A 1 13.79 9.31 12.58
N ASP A 2 14.61 8.35 13.02
CA ASP A 2 15.12 7.23 12.21
C ASP A 2 14.21 5.98 12.20
N ASP A 3 13.33 5.80 13.19
CA ASP A 3 12.48 4.59 13.32
C ASP A 3 11.47 4.39 12.17
N ILE A 4 10.99 5.48 11.56
CA ILE A 4 10.01 5.41 10.46
C ILE A 4 10.66 4.89 9.17
N LYS A 5 11.94 5.22 8.92
CA LYS A 5 12.64 4.81 7.69
C LYS A 5 12.88 3.31 7.66
N ASP A 6 13.18 2.70 8.80
CA ASP A 6 13.38 1.25 8.88
C ASP A 6 12.06 0.48 8.74
N LYS A 7 10.98 0.99 9.34
CA LYS A 7 9.65 0.35 9.26
C LYS A 7 9.12 0.23 7.83
N TYR A 8 9.39 1.22 6.99
CA TYR A 8 8.90 1.26 5.61
C TYR A 8 10.01 1.08 4.56
N LYS A 9 11.21 0.66 4.96
CA LYS A 9 12.37 0.45 4.05
C LYS A 9 12.02 -0.43 2.86
N HIS A 10 11.15 -1.39 3.09
CA HIS A 10 10.70 -2.29 2.04
C HIS A 10 9.72 -1.65 1.08
N PHE A 11 9.09 -0.50 1.34
CA PHE A 11 8.05 0.14 0.50
C PHE A 11 8.55 1.43 -0.17
N PRO A 12 9.21 1.35 -1.34
CA PRO A 12 9.83 2.51 -1.96
C PRO A 12 8.79 3.53 -2.47
N GLN A 13 7.56 3.12 -2.78
CA GLN A 13 6.50 4.08 -3.13
C GLN A 13 6.16 5.01 -1.95
N TYR A 14 6.14 4.47 -0.73
CA TYR A 14 5.85 5.26 0.47
C TYR A 14 7.00 6.20 0.80
N ASN A 15 8.23 5.68 0.84
CA ASN A 15 9.41 6.48 1.21
C ASN A 15 9.62 7.64 0.25
N GLU A 16 9.52 7.38 -1.06
CA GLU A 16 9.74 8.41 -2.06
C GLU A 16 8.61 9.42 -2.11
N LEU A 17 7.34 9.00 -2.00
CA LEU A 17 6.23 9.94 -1.88
C LEU A 17 6.43 10.86 -0.68
N ARG A 18 6.79 10.29 0.48
CA ARG A 18 7.05 11.05 1.70
C ARG A 18 8.20 12.03 1.51
N ASP A 19 9.28 11.62 0.84
CA ASP A 19 10.42 12.48 0.58
C ASP A 19 10.07 13.57 -0.46
N LEU A 20 9.37 13.26 -1.56
CA LEU A 20 8.88 14.23 -2.55
C LEU A 20 8.00 15.30 -1.91
N LEU A 21 7.06 14.88 -1.06
CA LEU A 21 6.18 15.80 -0.36
C LEU A 21 6.95 16.74 0.59
N LYS A 22 8.07 16.27 1.17
CA LYS A 22 8.95 17.13 2.00
C LYS A 22 9.71 18.13 1.15
N HIS A 23 10.26 17.71 0.01
CA HIS A 23 11.05 18.58 -0.87
C HIS A 23 10.19 19.61 -1.60
N ALA A 24 8.96 19.27 -1.98
CA ALA A 24 8.10 20.16 -2.76
C ALA A 24 7.61 21.39 -2.00
N ASN A 25 7.87 21.49 -0.68
CA ASN A 25 7.36 22.53 0.23
C ASN A 25 5.84 22.78 0.07
N VAL A 26 5.13 21.79 -0.46
CA VAL A 26 3.69 21.85 -0.62
C VAL A 26 3.14 21.83 0.80
N LYS A 27 2.13 22.66 1.09
CA LYS A 27 1.32 22.58 2.31
C LYS A 27 0.49 21.28 2.32
N SER A 28 1.11 20.14 2.05
CA SER A 28 0.56 18.78 2.06
C SER A 28 0.31 18.30 3.48
N GLY A 29 0.10 19.22 4.43
CA GLY A 29 0.07 18.96 5.85
C GLY A 29 -0.97 17.92 6.26
N ARG A 30 -1.93 17.56 5.41
CA ARG A 30 -2.89 16.46 5.67
C ARG A 30 -2.37 15.10 5.21
N LEU A 31 -1.82 15.01 4.00
CA LEU A 31 -1.29 13.75 3.45
C LEU A 31 0.06 13.38 4.08
N LEU A 32 0.97 14.35 4.18
CA LEU A 32 2.30 14.15 4.77
C LEU A 32 2.21 13.77 6.25
N LYS A 33 1.26 14.37 7.00
CA LYS A 33 0.97 13.97 8.38
C LYS A 33 0.25 12.62 8.47
N ALA A 34 -0.72 12.34 7.60
CA ALA A 34 -1.34 11.01 7.54
C ALA A 34 -0.33 9.90 7.19
N LEU A 35 0.74 10.24 6.46
CA LEU A 35 1.86 9.35 6.20
C LEU A 35 2.81 9.25 7.40
N ASP A 36 3.25 10.37 7.99
CA ASP A 36 4.33 10.41 9.00
C ASP A 36 3.87 10.10 10.45
N SER A 37 2.64 10.42 10.87
CA SER A 37 2.27 10.26 12.28
C SER A 37 0.77 10.36 12.57
N TYR A 38 0.41 9.61 13.60
CA TYR A 38 -0.88 9.55 14.29
C TYR A 38 -1.32 10.89 14.93
N GLU A 39 -0.82 12.05 14.50
CA GLU A 39 -1.14 13.35 15.08
C GLU A 39 -1.25 14.44 13.99
N TYR A 40 -2.48 14.63 13.52
CA TYR A 40 -2.92 15.92 13.03
C TYR A 40 -4.30 16.23 13.61
N GLN A 41 -4.35 17.27 14.42
CA GLN A 41 -5.55 17.91 14.96
C GLN A 41 -6.34 18.60 13.84
N ASN A 42 -6.95 17.76 13.02
CA ASN A 42 -8.35 17.89 12.65
C ASN A 42 -8.83 16.44 12.48
N ASP A 43 -9.18 15.81 13.62
CA ASP A 43 -9.39 14.36 13.83
C ASP A 43 -10.49 13.73 12.97
N ASN A 44 -11.09 14.53 12.09
CA ASN A 44 -12.19 14.13 11.26
C ASN A 44 -11.76 13.53 9.94
N VAL A 45 -10.48 13.41 9.57
CA VAL A 45 -10.08 12.79 8.28
C VAL A 45 -8.85 11.90 8.46
N ARG A 46 -8.91 10.69 7.89
CA ARG A 46 -7.80 9.72 7.87
C ARG A 46 -7.72 9.03 6.50
N PHE A 47 -6.50 8.65 6.13
CA PHE A 47 -6.24 7.81 4.97
C PHE A 47 -5.81 6.43 5.46
N ASP A 48 -6.44 5.40 4.90
CA ASP A 48 -6.03 4.02 5.11
C ASP A 48 -5.19 3.57 3.91
N PHE A 49 -4.05 2.96 4.20
CA PHE A 49 -3.13 2.42 3.21
C PHE A 49 -3.07 0.91 3.37
N ILE A 50 -3.39 0.19 2.29
CA ILE A 50 -3.37 -1.28 2.27
C ILE A 50 -2.44 -1.74 1.16
N VAL A 51 -1.50 -2.60 1.50
CA VAL A 51 -0.65 -3.27 0.52
C VAL A 51 -1.37 -4.52 0.05
N GLU A 52 -1.47 -4.70 -1.27
CA GLU A 52 -1.88 -5.95 -1.89
C GLU A 52 -0.65 -6.69 -2.45
N ASN A 53 -0.52 -7.97 -2.14
CA ASN A 53 0.58 -8.85 -2.54
C ASN A 53 0.09 -9.98 -3.46
N GLN A 54 0.87 -10.30 -4.48
CA GLN A 54 0.61 -11.44 -5.37
C GLN A 54 1.92 -12.11 -5.80
N ARG A 55 1.88 -13.42 -6.03
CA ARG A 55 2.98 -14.20 -6.59
C ARG A 55 2.58 -14.75 -7.96
N GLY A 56 3.52 -14.95 -8.86
CA GLY A 56 3.25 -15.49 -10.18
C GLY A 56 4.35 -15.17 -11.18
N THR A 57 4.03 -15.16 -12.46
CA THR A 57 4.98 -14.79 -13.51
C THR A 57 4.24 -14.24 -14.72
N LYS A 58 4.97 -13.68 -15.69
CA LYS A 58 4.41 -13.27 -16.98
C LYS A 58 4.76 -14.33 -18.01
N PHE A 59 3.75 -14.91 -18.64
CA PHE A 59 3.92 -15.90 -19.69
C PHE A 59 3.40 -15.33 -21.01
N PHE A 60 4.26 -15.20 -22.01
CA PHE A 60 3.95 -14.59 -23.32
C PHE A 60 3.19 -13.24 -23.23
N GLY A 61 3.58 -12.37 -22.30
CA GLY A 61 2.95 -11.07 -22.15
C GLY A 61 1.72 -11.06 -21.23
N ILE A 62 1.19 -12.22 -20.83
CA ILE A 62 0.04 -12.34 -19.94
C ILE A 62 0.53 -12.41 -18.48
N PRO A 63 0.11 -11.48 -17.60
CA PRO A 63 0.50 -11.50 -16.19
C PRO A 63 -0.31 -12.55 -15.43
N LEU A 64 0.29 -13.72 -15.19
CA LEU A 64 -0.29 -14.83 -14.41
C LEU A 64 0.06 -14.69 -12.92
N PHE A 65 -0.33 -13.57 -12.33
CA PHE A 65 -0.17 -13.30 -10.91
C PHE A 65 -1.48 -13.53 -10.18
N SER A 66 -1.39 -14.16 -9.01
CA SER A 66 -2.54 -14.43 -8.17
C SER A 66 -2.17 -14.25 -6.71
N ASN A 67 -3.18 -14.05 -5.87
CA ASN A 67 -3.02 -14.15 -4.43
C ASN A 67 -3.06 -15.62 -3.95
N ARG A 68 -3.65 -16.53 -4.74
CA ARG A 68 -3.74 -17.96 -4.40
C ARG A 68 -2.41 -18.70 -4.54
N THR A 69 -1.48 -18.13 -5.30
CA THR A 69 -0.12 -18.63 -5.51
C THR A 69 0.86 -18.14 -4.44
N LEU A 70 0.41 -17.32 -3.48
CA LEU A 70 1.23 -16.94 -2.33
C LEU A 70 1.56 -18.21 -1.52
N LEU A 71 2.84 -18.38 -1.19
CA LEU A 71 3.31 -19.52 -0.43
C LEU A 71 2.91 -19.37 1.05
N PRO A 72 2.19 -20.35 1.63
CA PRO A 72 1.88 -20.33 3.05
C PRO A 72 3.16 -20.19 3.89
N PHE A 73 3.09 -19.44 4.99
CA PHE A 73 4.17 -19.18 5.97
C PHE A 73 5.39 -18.39 5.47
N ILE A 74 5.69 -18.42 4.16
CA ILE A 74 6.83 -17.72 3.57
C ILE A 74 6.41 -16.35 3.05
N ASP A 75 5.25 -16.27 2.39
CA ASP A 75 4.75 -15.02 1.83
C ASP A 75 3.88 -14.24 2.81
N PRO A 76 3.87 -12.90 2.71
CA PRO A 76 2.83 -12.10 3.35
C PRO A 76 1.46 -12.46 2.77
N GLN A 77 0.41 -12.21 3.55
CA GLN A 77 -0.95 -12.41 3.06
C GLN A 77 -1.29 -11.45 1.91
N THR A 78 -2.38 -11.76 1.20
CA THR A 78 -2.89 -10.93 0.10
C THR A 78 -2.97 -9.47 0.48
N TYR A 79 -3.48 -9.15 1.68
CA TYR A 79 -3.58 -7.79 2.18
C TYR A 79 -2.81 -7.64 3.49
N GLN A 80 -2.07 -6.55 3.60
CA GLN A 80 -1.36 -6.17 4.82
C GLN A 80 -1.36 -4.65 4.99
N SER A 81 -1.21 -4.20 6.22
CA SER A 81 -0.90 -2.80 6.52
C SER A 81 0.50 -2.45 5.99
N LEU A 82 0.80 -1.17 5.83
CA LEU A 82 2.17 -0.69 5.55
C LEU A 82 3.18 -1.19 6.59
N ASP A 83 2.71 -1.49 7.80
CA ASP A 83 3.54 -2.00 8.90
C ASP A 83 3.82 -3.51 8.80
N GLY A 84 3.38 -4.18 7.73
CA GLY A 84 3.51 -5.63 7.56
C GLY A 84 2.49 -6.45 8.37
N LYS A 85 1.60 -5.81 9.13
CA LYS A 85 0.53 -6.51 9.84
C LYS A 85 -0.47 -7.08 8.85
N THR A 86 -0.71 -8.38 8.94
CA THR A 86 -1.72 -9.10 8.18
C THR A 86 -3.12 -8.51 8.34
N ILE A 87 -3.84 -8.38 7.22
CA ILE A 87 -5.25 -7.98 7.17
C ILE A 87 -6.05 -9.12 6.53
N SER A 88 -6.91 -9.76 7.33
CA SER A 88 -7.85 -10.77 6.83
C SER A 88 -9.15 -10.08 6.43
N LEU A 89 -9.54 -10.22 5.16
CA LEU A 89 -10.78 -9.65 4.62
C LEU A 89 -11.73 -10.75 4.18
N THR A 90 -13.01 -10.57 4.50
CA THR A 90 -14.07 -11.47 4.05
C THR A 90 -14.03 -11.60 2.53
N TYR A 91 -14.06 -12.83 2.03
CA TYR A 91 -13.93 -13.15 0.60
C TYR A 91 -12.66 -12.62 -0.07
N ASN A 92 -11.63 -12.23 0.70
CA ASN A 92 -10.40 -11.65 0.19
C ASN A 92 -10.66 -10.46 -0.76
N ASN A 93 -11.62 -9.60 -0.39
CA ASN A 93 -12.00 -8.43 -1.17
C ASN A 93 -11.71 -7.15 -0.39
N ILE A 94 -10.93 -6.24 -0.99
CA ILE A 94 -10.56 -4.96 -0.38
C ILE A 94 -11.76 -4.07 -0.04
N ASN A 95 -12.88 -4.22 -0.75
CA ASN A 95 -14.09 -3.46 -0.46
C ASN A 95 -14.72 -3.84 0.88
N ASN A 96 -14.38 -5.00 1.44
CA ASN A 96 -14.84 -5.46 2.75
C ASN A 96 -13.93 -5.00 3.90
N TYR A 97 -12.99 -4.08 3.63
CA TYR A 97 -12.17 -3.49 4.70
C TYR A 97 -13.06 -2.70 5.68
N PRO A 98 -13.03 -3.03 6.98
CA PRO A 98 -13.94 -2.43 7.95
C PRO A 98 -13.51 -1.01 8.32
N LEU A 99 -14.49 -0.20 8.70
CA LEU A 99 -14.22 1.04 9.44
C LEU A 99 -13.91 0.68 10.91
N PRO A 100 -13.06 1.43 11.62
CA PRO A 100 -12.70 1.08 13.00
C PRO A 100 -13.84 1.18 14.01
N ASP A 101 -14.79 2.10 13.80
CA ASP A 101 -15.94 2.33 14.66
C ASP A 101 -17.08 2.97 13.85
N MET A 102 -18.22 3.24 14.51
CA MET A 102 -19.44 3.79 13.89
C MET A 102 -19.35 5.30 13.61
N ASP A 103 -18.37 6.00 14.19
CA ASP A 103 -18.18 7.43 13.98
C ASP A 103 -17.50 7.71 12.64
N TRP A 104 -16.79 6.74 12.08
CA TRP A 104 -16.17 6.87 10.77
C TRP A 104 -17.14 6.60 9.63
N LYS A 105 -16.94 7.32 8.52
CA LYS A 105 -17.58 7.07 7.23
C LYS A 105 -16.53 7.18 6.13
N TRP A 106 -16.66 6.37 5.08
CA TRP A 106 -15.82 6.52 3.90
C TRP A 106 -16.12 7.86 3.24
N SER A 107 -15.07 8.66 3.04
CA SER A 107 -15.18 9.91 2.27
C SER A 107 -15.05 9.65 0.77
N TRP A 108 -14.33 8.59 0.40
CA TRP A 108 -14.17 8.15 -0.98
C TRP A 108 -15.00 6.91 -1.24
N ASP A 109 -15.74 6.90 -2.35
CA ASP A 109 -16.61 5.79 -2.73
C ASP A 109 -15.85 4.49 -2.98
N LYS A 110 -14.61 4.60 -3.47
CA LYS A 110 -13.77 3.46 -3.87
C LYS A 110 -12.35 3.60 -3.34
N TRP A 111 -11.65 2.47 -3.35
CA TRP A 111 -10.20 2.43 -3.19
C TRP A 111 -9.51 2.94 -4.45
N TYR A 112 -8.43 3.69 -4.26
CA TYR A 112 -7.57 4.19 -5.33
C TYR A 112 -6.17 3.59 -5.23
N LEU A 113 -5.45 3.54 -6.35
CA LEU A 113 -4.09 3.05 -6.40
C LEU A 113 -3.11 4.19 -6.14
N LEU A 114 -2.09 3.95 -5.33
CA LEU A 114 -1.00 4.89 -5.12
C LEU A 114 -0.02 4.83 -6.29
N MET A 115 -0.14 5.80 -7.21
CA MET A 115 0.70 5.89 -8.41
C MET A 115 1.96 6.75 -8.18
N ALA A 116 2.66 6.50 -7.07
CA ALA A 116 3.91 7.16 -6.73
C ALA A 116 5.10 6.23 -7.00
N ASN A 117 6.24 6.79 -7.42
CA ASN A 117 7.44 6.06 -7.87
C ASN A 117 7.25 5.34 -9.23
N ASP A 118 8.26 4.60 -9.67
CA ASP A 118 8.27 3.65 -10.78
C ASP A 118 7.31 2.50 -10.50
N VAL A 119 6.01 2.73 -10.68
CA VAL A 119 4.97 1.69 -10.70
C VAL A 119 4.48 1.47 -12.12
N ASP A 120 3.99 0.27 -12.43
CA ASP A 120 3.35 0.03 -13.73
C ASP A 120 2.00 0.76 -13.84
N ALA A 121 1.39 0.69 -15.03
CA ALA A 121 0.09 1.32 -15.31
C ALA A 121 -1.08 0.82 -14.41
N GLN A 122 -0.89 -0.28 -13.69
CA GLN A 122 -1.84 -0.86 -12.74
C GLN A 122 -1.38 -0.73 -11.27
N GLY A 123 -0.34 0.09 -11.02
CA GLY A 123 0.20 0.37 -9.69
C GLY A 123 1.09 -0.72 -9.10
N TRP A 124 1.48 -1.74 -9.88
CA TRP A 124 2.32 -2.83 -9.39
C TRP A 124 3.80 -2.46 -9.39
N LEU A 125 4.46 -2.88 -8.31
CA LEU A 125 5.90 -3.09 -8.24
C LEU A 125 6.22 -4.57 -8.29
N TYR A 126 7.34 -4.91 -8.89
CA TYR A 126 7.83 -6.27 -9.03
C TYR A 126 9.18 -6.45 -8.33
N SER A 127 9.39 -7.64 -7.77
CA SER A 127 10.66 -8.11 -7.22
C SER A 127 10.92 -9.55 -7.67
N VAL A 128 12.17 -9.99 -7.52
CA VAL A 128 12.68 -11.26 -8.05
C VAL A 128 11.96 -12.44 -7.40
N ILE A 129 12.22 -12.75 -6.13
CA ILE A 129 11.61 -13.95 -5.47
C ILE A 129 10.95 -13.63 -4.13
N MET A 130 11.47 -12.65 -3.37
CA MET A 130 11.06 -12.41 -1.99
C MET A 130 10.39 -11.05 -1.81
N PHE A 131 9.37 -11.01 -0.95
CA PHE A 131 8.72 -9.77 -0.53
C PHE A 131 9.58 -8.92 0.42
N ASN A 132 10.57 -9.53 1.08
CA ASN A 132 11.55 -8.81 1.92
C ASN A 132 12.66 -8.11 1.12
N SER A 133 12.59 -8.14 -0.22
CA SER A 133 13.54 -7.44 -1.08
C SER A 133 13.52 -5.94 -0.83
N THR A 134 14.68 -5.29 -0.93
CA THR A 134 14.82 -3.82 -1.01
C THR A 134 14.75 -3.34 -2.46
N HIS A 135 14.90 -4.25 -3.43
CA HIS A 135 14.89 -3.95 -4.86
C HIS A 135 13.53 -4.26 -5.45
N TRP A 136 12.79 -3.19 -5.75
CA TRP A 136 11.51 -3.22 -6.44
C TRP A 136 11.53 -2.28 -7.63
N LYS A 137 10.80 -2.63 -8.69
CA LYS A 137 10.71 -1.85 -9.93
C LYS A 137 9.32 -1.95 -10.54
N GLY A 138 8.88 -0.92 -11.24
CA GLY A 138 7.58 -0.88 -11.92
C GLY A 138 7.59 -1.69 -13.20
N LYS A 139 8.73 -1.69 -13.91
CA LYS A 139 8.89 -2.48 -15.13
C LYS A 139 9.10 -3.97 -14.83
N TYR A 140 8.19 -4.81 -15.30
CA TYR A 140 8.36 -6.26 -15.27
C TYR A 140 9.61 -6.70 -16.06
N SER A 141 10.37 -7.65 -15.50
CA SER A 141 11.42 -8.39 -16.19
C SER A 141 11.25 -9.88 -15.92
N PHE A 142 11.74 -10.72 -16.84
CA PHE A 142 11.75 -12.17 -16.61
C PHE A 142 12.50 -12.48 -15.31
N GLY A 143 11.98 -13.41 -14.51
CA GLY A 143 12.49 -13.71 -13.17
C GLY A 143 11.86 -12.87 -12.05
N ASN A 144 10.96 -11.93 -12.34
CA ASN A 144 10.13 -11.30 -11.31
C ASN A 144 8.95 -12.23 -10.97
N PHE A 145 8.98 -12.81 -9.76
CA PHE A 145 7.97 -13.75 -9.30
C PHE A 145 6.99 -13.17 -8.29
N VAL A 146 7.30 -12.03 -7.69
CA VAL A 146 6.44 -11.38 -6.71
C VAL A 146 6.11 -9.97 -7.15
N ARG A 147 4.89 -9.54 -6.85
CA ARG A 147 4.44 -8.17 -7.08
C ARG A 147 3.61 -7.67 -5.92
N ARG A 148 3.59 -6.36 -5.75
CA ARG A 148 2.71 -5.70 -4.79
C ARG A 148 2.28 -4.30 -5.25
N ARG A 149 1.18 -3.81 -4.71
CA ARG A 149 0.68 -2.44 -4.95
C ARG A 149 0.09 -1.88 -3.67
N ILE A 150 -0.08 -0.55 -3.62
CA ILE A 150 -0.64 0.13 -2.46
C ILE A 150 -1.98 0.74 -2.87
N TRP A 151 -3.00 0.39 -2.09
CA TRP A 151 -4.33 0.97 -2.14
C TRP A 151 -4.46 2.06 -1.09
N VAL A 152 -5.19 3.11 -1.43
CA VAL A 152 -5.47 4.24 -0.55
C VAL A 152 -6.97 4.51 -0.55
N ARG A 153 -7.53 4.72 0.64
CA ARG A 153 -8.89 5.22 0.77
C ARG A 153 -9.00 6.23 1.90
N MET A 154 -9.79 7.27 1.68
CA MET A 154 -10.03 8.30 2.67
C MET A 154 -11.34 8.03 3.41
N ARG A 155 -11.29 8.17 4.74
CA ARG A 155 -12.44 8.21 5.64
C ARG A 155 -12.44 9.50 6.45
N HIS A 156 -13.62 9.85 6.95
CA HIS A 156 -13.80 10.98 7.83
C HIS A 156 -14.64 10.61 9.05
N LYS A 157 -14.45 11.29 10.19
CA LYS A 157 -15.39 11.17 11.31
C LYS A 157 -16.62 12.02 11.01
N SER A 158 -17.78 11.43 11.23
CA SER A 158 -19.04 12.16 11.30
C SER A 158 -18.94 13.06 12.53
N SER A 159 -18.87 14.38 12.33
CA SER A 159 -19.09 15.32 13.43
C SER A 159 -20.57 15.23 13.80
N THR A 160 -20.88 14.64 14.95
CA THR A 160 -22.21 14.75 15.55
C THR A 160 -22.45 16.19 15.99
#